data_AF-A0A2G9TYC8-F1
#
_entry.id   AF-A0A2G9TYC8-F1
#
_cell.length_a   1.000
_cell.length_b   1.000
_cell.length_c   1.000
_cell.angle_alpha   90.00
_cell.angle_beta   90.00
_cell.angle_gamma   90.00
#
_symmetry.space_group_name_H-M   'P 1'
#
loop_
_entity.id
_entity.type
_entity.pdbx_description
1 polymer ?
#
loop_
_entity_poly.entity_id
_entity_poly.type
_entity_poly.pdbx_seq_one_letter_code
_entity_poly.pdbx_strand_id
1 'polypeptide(L)'
;MGDSAGGNLVAAITQRRRDTRAKPAILGQVLLYPLLQLADFQSTSYRYFFKNLKGTALVDPESVVYYYLFYTGIDMDKHKDLVKYVLVNGHIAPQIREKVDKVWWGCVRSSGILSKNPVQILDYTSFSYMNYGNESLPERPPVLHSEEAERILAPFITNPYFSPLMQEDLSHLPPAFVMTCEFDVLRDEGILYAKRLKDAGVKTEARNYENGFHAMLNFHHEIDEASNSLKDIVAWTKDVIDSA
;
A
#
# COMPACT_ATOMS: atom_id res chain seq x y z
N MET A 1 6.80 1.45 -14.53
CA MET A 1 6.83 2.48 -13.48
C MET A 1 5.45 3.07 -13.35
N GLY A 2 5.03 3.42 -12.14
CA GLY A 2 3.73 4.05 -11.88
C GLY A 2 3.64 4.54 -10.46
N ASP A 3 2.92 5.63 -10.26
CA ASP A 3 2.72 6.30 -9.00
C ASP A 3 1.27 6.18 -8.52
N SER A 4 1.03 6.12 -7.20
CA SER A 4 -0.33 6.04 -6.64
C SER A 4 -1.15 4.89 -7.26
N ALA A 5 -2.29 5.17 -7.91
CA ALA A 5 -3.08 4.20 -8.67
C ALA A 5 -2.30 3.56 -9.84
N GLY A 6 -1.37 4.28 -10.47
CA GLY A 6 -0.44 3.71 -11.45
C GLY A 6 0.52 2.68 -10.82
N GLY A 7 0.88 2.86 -9.55
CA GLY A 7 1.62 1.86 -8.76
C GLY A 7 0.82 0.56 -8.58
N ASN A 8 -0.49 0.64 -8.38
CA ASN A 8 -1.39 -0.52 -8.40
C ASN A 8 -1.27 -1.29 -9.72
N LEU A 9 -1.43 -0.58 -10.84
CA LEU A 9 -1.39 -1.17 -12.17
C LEU A 9 -0.05 -1.85 -12.47
N VAL A 10 1.07 -1.23 -12.05
CA VAL A 10 2.40 -1.85 -12.16
C VAL A 10 2.45 -3.16 -11.40
N ALA A 11 2.03 -3.19 -10.13
CA ALA A 11 2.05 -4.40 -9.33
C ALA A 11 1.13 -5.48 -9.92
N ALA A 12 -0.11 -5.14 -10.27
CA ALA A 12 -1.10 -6.04 -10.85
C ALA A 12 -0.63 -6.64 -12.18
N ILE A 13 -0.13 -5.82 -13.11
CA ILE A 13 0.38 -6.27 -14.41
C ILE A 13 1.61 -7.15 -14.20
N THR A 14 2.50 -6.79 -13.29
CA THR A 14 3.72 -7.57 -13.02
C THR A 14 3.38 -8.96 -12.50
N GLN A 15 2.50 -9.05 -11.51
CA GLN A 15 2.00 -10.32 -11.00
C GLN A 15 1.30 -11.13 -12.10
N ARG A 16 0.35 -10.53 -12.81
CA ARG A 16 -0.40 -11.21 -13.88
C ARG A 16 0.52 -11.76 -14.97
N ARG A 17 1.55 -11.01 -15.38
CA ARG A 17 2.51 -11.46 -16.40
C ARG A 17 3.39 -12.59 -15.89
N ARG A 18 3.80 -12.56 -14.62
CA ARG A 18 4.50 -13.69 -13.96
C ARG A 18 3.63 -14.93 -13.95
N ASP A 19 2.39 -14.81 -13.49
CA ASP A 19 1.44 -15.92 -13.36
C ASP A 19 1.12 -16.57 -14.71
N THR A 20 0.96 -15.75 -15.76
CA THR A 20 0.65 -16.20 -17.13
C THR A 20 1.89 -16.50 -17.98
N ARG A 21 3.10 -16.29 -17.43
CA ARG A 21 4.38 -16.42 -18.15
C ARG A 21 4.44 -15.61 -19.46
N ALA A 22 3.76 -14.47 -19.49
CA ALA A 22 3.65 -13.65 -20.69
C ALA A 22 5.00 -13.06 -21.13
N LYS A 23 5.23 -12.98 -22.45
CA LYS A 23 6.44 -12.39 -23.06
C LYS A 23 6.13 -11.01 -23.68
N PRO A 24 7.11 -10.08 -23.73
CA PRO A 24 8.45 -10.16 -23.12
C PRO A 24 8.39 -10.16 -21.57
N ALA A 25 9.43 -10.66 -20.91
CA ALA A 25 9.51 -10.59 -19.44
C ALA A 25 9.63 -9.12 -18.99
N ILE A 26 9.05 -8.79 -17.84
CA ILE A 26 9.28 -7.47 -17.23
C ILE A 26 10.67 -7.50 -16.59
N LEU A 27 11.47 -6.46 -16.88
CA LEU A 27 12.82 -6.36 -16.36
C LEU A 27 12.87 -5.84 -14.92
N GLY A 28 11.97 -4.92 -14.56
CA GLY A 28 11.86 -4.34 -13.23
C GLY A 28 10.54 -3.61 -13.02
N GLN A 29 10.14 -3.44 -11.78
CA GLN A 29 8.96 -2.68 -11.38
C GLN A 29 9.34 -1.50 -10.47
N VAL A 30 8.91 -0.30 -10.84
CA VAL A 30 9.11 0.92 -10.04
C VAL A 30 7.73 1.36 -9.54
N LEU A 31 7.56 1.37 -8.23
CA LEU A 31 6.32 1.59 -7.49
C LEU A 31 6.50 2.84 -6.61
N LEU A 32 5.79 3.91 -6.91
CA LEU A 32 5.91 5.18 -6.20
C LEU A 32 4.65 5.41 -5.37
N TYR A 33 4.79 5.48 -4.05
CA TYR A 33 3.70 5.61 -3.07
C TYR A 33 2.44 4.82 -3.51
N PRO A 34 2.57 3.49 -3.71
CA PRO A 34 1.60 2.73 -4.48
C PRO A 34 0.32 2.45 -3.70
N LEU A 35 -0.82 2.55 -4.38
CA LEU A 35 -2.16 2.18 -3.89
C LEU A 35 -2.39 0.67 -4.12
N LEU A 36 -2.43 -0.18 -3.10
CA LEU A 36 -2.22 -1.64 -3.26
C LEU A 36 -3.30 -2.58 -2.70
N GLN A 37 -4.30 -2.07 -1.99
CA GLN A 37 -5.29 -2.92 -1.29
C GLN A 37 -6.64 -2.26 -0.95
N LEU A 38 -7.72 -3.03 -1.05
CA LEU A 38 -9.07 -2.69 -0.57
C LEU A 38 -9.43 -3.43 0.75
N ALA A 39 -8.47 -3.78 1.60
CA ALA A 39 -8.64 -4.73 2.69
C ALA A 39 -8.59 -4.12 4.12
N ASP A 40 -7.80 -3.07 4.35
CA ASP A 40 -7.61 -2.43 5.66
C ASP A 40 -7.34 -0.92 5.51
N PHE A 41 -8.30 -0.09 5.91
CA PHE A 41 -8.23 1.38 5.94
C PHE A 41 -7.95 1.92 7.34
N GLN A 42 -7.46 1.08 8.24
CA GLN A 42 -7.11 1.44 9.62
C GLN A 42 -5.65 1.12 9.96
N SER A 43 -4.76 1.14 8.96
CA SER A 43 -3.33 1.14 9.23
C SER A 43 -2.91 2.42 9.97
N THR A 44 -1.65 2.48 10.37
CA THR A 44 -1.12 3.56 11.20
C THR A 44 -1.22 4.92 10.50
N SER A 45 -0.78 4.98 9.24
CA SER A 45 -0.90 6.12 8.32
C SER A 45 -2.35 6.54 8.11
N TYR A 46 -3.25 5.61 7.80
CA TYR A 46 -4.68 5.93 7.64
C TYR A 46 -5.30 6.52 8.90
N ARG A 47 -5.04 5.94 10.08
CA ARG A 47 -5.56 6.44 11.36
C ARG A 47 -5.01 7.83 11.70
N TYR A 48 -3.72 8.05 11.47
CA TYR A 48 -3.11 9.36 11.68
C TYR A 48 -3.75 10.41 10.77
N PHE A 49 -3.84 10.15 9.47
CA PHE A 49 -4.46 11.08 8.51
C PHE A 49 -5.93 11.34 8.82
N PHE A 50 -6.68 10.29 9.19
CA PHE A 50 -8.10 10.43 9.53
C PHE A 50 -8.33 11.28 10.78
N LYS A 51 -7.47 11.20 11.80
CA LYS A 51 -7.63 12.00 13.03
C LYS A 51 -7.09 13.42 12.87
N ASN A 52 -5.89 13.55 12.31
CA ASN A 52 -5.11 14.78 12.40
C ASN A 52 -5.18 15.63 11.13
N LEU A 53 -5.42 15.03 9.96
CA LEU A 53 -5.37 15.69 8.66
C LEU A 53 -6.66 15.53 7.84
N LYS A 54 -7.78 15.29 8.53
CA LYS A 54 -9.08 15.07 7.89
C LYS A 54 -9.46 16.26 7.00
N GLY A 55 -9.59 16.01 5.69
CA GLY A 55 -9.96 17.01 4.70
C GLY A 55 -8.89 18.07 4.40
N THR A 56 -7.67 17.92 4.93
CA THR A 56 -6.55 18.86 4.70
C THR A 56 -5.34 18.23 4.02
N ALA A 57 -5.21 16.90 4.07
CA ALA A 57 -4.21 16.18 3.28
C ALA A 57 -4.52 16.24 1.78
N LEU A 58 -3.48 16.26 0.94
CA LEU A 58 -3.63 16.21 -0.52
C LEU A 58 -4.39 14.96 -0.97
N VAL A 59 -4.12 13.84 -0.30
CA VAL A 59 -4.89 12.60 -0.38
C VAL A 59 -5.22 12.17 1.03
N ASP A 60 -6.51 12.05 1.33
CA ASP A 60 -7.03 11.68 2.64
C ASP A 60 -7.74 10.32 2.60
N PRO A 61 -7.93 9.64 3.75
CA PRO A 61 -8.58 8.33 3.83
C PRO A 61 -9.96 8.25 3.16
N GLU A 62 -10.81 9.28 3.26
CA GLU A 62 -12.16 9.25 2.67
C GLU A 62 -12.05 9.28 1.14
N SER A 63 -11.16 10.10 0.60
CA SER A 63 -10.86 10.14 -0.83
C SER A 63 -10.30 8.82 -1.34
N VAL A 64 -9.37 8.17 -0.62
CA VAL A 64 -8.81 6.88 -1.04
C VAL A 64 -9.89 5.80 -1.09
N VAL A 65 -10.74 5.72 -0.07
CA VAL A 65 -11.88 4.79 -0.06
C VAL A 65 -12.81 5.08 -1.23
N TYR A 66 -13.16 6.35 -1.45
CA TYR A 66 -14.00 6.75 -2.59
C TYR A 66 -13.39 6.31 -3.92
N TYR A 67 -12.09 6.51 -4.13
CA TYR A 67 -11.42 6.10 -5.37
C TYR A 67 -11.42 4.59 -5.56
N TYR A 68 -11.20 3.80 -4.51
CA TYR A 68 -11.33 2.35 -4.62
C TYR A 68 -12.74 1.93 -5.04
N LEU A 69 -13.77 2.49 -4.42
CA LEU A 69 -15.15 2.22 -4.79
C LEU A 69 -15.41 2.61 -6.25
N PHE A 70 -14.98 3.80 -6.66
CA PHE A 70 -15.05 4.23 -8.05
C PHE A 70 -14.33 3.24 -9.00
N TYR A 71 -13.15 2.75 -8.65
CA TYR A 71 -12.39 1.78 -9.45
C TYR A 71 -13.00 0.39 -9.51
N THR A 72 -13.85 0.00 -8.54
CA THR A 72 -14.65 -1.23 -8.67
C THR A 72 -15.70 -1.15 -9.78
N GLY A 73 -16.00 0.07 -10.26
CA GLY A 73 -17.01 0.33 -11.29
C GLY A 73 -18.45 0.35 -10.77
N ILE A 74 -18.64 0.42 -9.44
CA ILE A 74 -19.97 0.57 -8.85
C ILE A 74 -20.51 1.99 -9.08
N ASP A 75 -21.83 2.13 -9.12
CA ASP A 75 -22.50 3.40 -9.28
C ASP A 75 -22.35 4.27 -8.03
N MET A 76 -21.42 5.24 -8.06
CA MET A 76 -21.12 6.09 -6.91
C MET A 76 -22.26 7.05 -6.56
N ASP A 77 -23.19 7.36 -7.47
CA ASP A 77 -24.37 8.16 -7.14
C ASP A 77 -25.30 7.39 -6.20
N LYS A 78 -25.34 6.06 -6.33
CA LYS A 78 -26.12 5.16 -5.47
C LYS A 78 -25.35 4.69 -4.23
N HIS A 79 -24.04 4.49 -4.34
CA HIS A 79 -23.25 3.77 -3.34
C HIS A 79 -22.20 4.62 -2.61
N LYS A 80 -22.17 5.95 -2.77
CA LYS A 80 -21.25 6.84 -2.01
C LYS A 80 -21.32 6.64 -0.49
N ASP A 81 -22.49 6.24 0.02
CA ASP A 81 -22.70 5.98 1.44
C ASP A 81 -21.89 4.78 1.96
N LEU A 82 -21.39 3.92 1.07
CA LEU A 82 -20.52 2.80 1.43
C LEU A 82 -19.18 3.25 2.01
N VAL A 83 -18.72 4.47 1.69
CA VAL A 83 -17.45 5.03 2.17
C VAL A 83 -17.32 4.94 3.69
N LYS A 84 -18.37 5.30 4.44
CA LYS A 84 -18.34 5.30 5.92
C LYS A 84 -18.15 3.91 6.54
N TYR A 85 -18.61 2.86 5.85
CA TYR A 85 -18.44 1.48 6.30
C TYR A 85 -17.03 0.98 5.93
N VAL A 86 -16.57 1.28 4.72
CA VAL A 86 -15.27 0.82 4.21
C VAL A 86 -14.11 1.46 4.97
N LEU A 87 -14.21 2.74 5.33
CA LEU A 87 -13.24 3.46 6.17
C LEU A 87 -12.93 2.75 7.49
N VAL A 88 -13.92 2.05 8.05
CA VAL A 88 -13.77 1.30 9.30
C VAL A 88 -13.72 -0.21 9.08
N ASN A 89 -13.37 -0.66 7.87
CA ASN A 89 -13.25 -2.07 7.48
C ASN A 89 -14.55 -2.89 7.58
N GLY A 90 -15.70 -2.22 7.51
CA GLY A 90 -17.04 -2.80 7.57
C GLY A 90 -17.47 -3.59 6.34
N HIS A 91 -16.66 -3.58 5.28
CA HIS A 91 -16.85 -4.33 4.05
C HIS A 91 -16.12 -5.68 4.03
N ILE A 92 -15.35 -5.98 5.08
CA ILE A 92 -14.61 -7.25 5.18
C ILE A 92 -15.49 -8.30 5.84
N ALA A 93 -16.11 -9.14 5.01
CA ALA A 93 -16.99 -10.20 5.48
C ALA A 93 -16.23 -11.23 6.34
N PRO A 94 -16.88 -11.87 7.33
CA PRO A 94 -16.24 -12.82 8.24
C PRO A 94 -15.45 -13.94 7.53
N GLN A 95 -15.98 -14.44 6.42
CA GLN A 95 -15.40 -15.53 5.63
C GLN A 95 -14.07 -15.20 4.94
N ILE A 96 -13.76 -13.91 4.71
CA ILE A 96 -12.49 -13.48 4.10
C ILE A 96 -11.54 -12.82 5.11
N ARG A 97 -11.99 -12.59 6.34
CA ARG A 97 -11.22 -11.87 7.36
C ARG A 97 -9.90 -12.58 7.70
N GLU A 98 -9.91 -13.90 7.85
CA GLU A 98 -8.68 -14.67 8.11
C GLU A 98 -7.63 -14.48 7.00
N LYS A 99 -8.07 -14.45 5.74
CA LYS A 99 -7.17 -14.24 4.60
C LYS A 99 -6.57 -12.83 4.58
N VAL A 100 -7.37 -11.81 4.89
CA VAL A 100 -6.90 -10.42 5.07
C VAL A 100 -5.91 -10.34 6.22
N ASP A 101 -6.29 -10.86 7.39
CA ASP A 101 -5.49 -10.85 8.60
C ASP A 101 -4.14 -11.57 8.40
N LYS A 102 -4.09 -12.64 7.61
CA LYS A 102 -2.83 -13.33 7.29
C LYS A 102 -1.84 -12.45 6.54
N VAL A 103 -2.29 -11.55 5.66
CA VAL A 103 -1.40 -10.64 4.93
C VAL A 103 -0.80 -9.59 5.87
N TRP A 104 -1.62 -9.02 6.74
CA TRP A 104 -1.23 -7.95 7.67
C TRP A 104 -0.47 -8.47 8.90
N TRP A 105 -0.83 -9.65 9.42
CA TRP A 105 -0.25 -10.23 10.64
C TRP A 105 0.72 -11.39 10.38
N GLY A 106 0.67 -12.03 9.21
CA GLY A 106 1.59 -13.11 8.84
C GLY A 106 3.04 -12.64 8.74
N CYS A 107 3.25 -11.37 8.37
CA CYS A 107 4.58 -10.73 8.35
C CYS A 107 5.24 -10.64 9.74
N VAL A 108 4.46 -10.74 10.82
CA VAL A 108 4.93 -10.73 12.22
C VAL A 108 5.30 -12.14 12.70
N ARG A 109 4.71 -13.20 12.12
CA ARG A 109 4.89 -14.59 12.57
C ARG A 109 6.03 -15.35 11.88
N SER A 110 6.49 -14.89 10.72
CA SER A 110 7.50 -15.60 9.91
C SER A 110 8.94 -15.54 10.47
N SER A 111 9.20 -14.75 11.52
CA SER A 111 10.50 -14.73 12.20
C SER A 111 10.48 -15.66 13.42
N GLY A 112 10.58 -16.97 13.20
CA GLY A 112 10.61 -18.04 14.23
C GLY A 112 11.77 -18.01 15.24
N ILE A 113 12.32 -16.83 15.54
CA ILE A 113 13.21 -16.55 16.64
C ILE A 113 12.54 -15.44 17.44
N LEU A 114 12.31 -15.68 18.73
CA LEU A 114 12.04 -14.64 19.72
C LEU A 114 13.27 -13.71 19.79
N SER A 115 13.43 -12.87 18.77
CA SER A 115 14.31 -11.72 18.83
C SER A 115 13.72 -10.81 19.90
N LYS A 116 14.51 -10.49 20.92
CA LYS A 116 14.18 -9.49 21.94
C LYS A 116 14.00 -8.07 21.38
N ASN A 117 14.09 -7.89 20.06
CA ASN A 117 13.56 -6.74 19.32
C ASN A 117 12.99 -7.24 17.99
N PRO A 118 11.68 -7.48 17.88
CA PRO A 118 11.05 -7.59 16.57
C PRO A 118 11.20 -6.24 15.89
N VAL A 119 11.77 -6.19 14.67
CA VAL A 119 11.46 -5.06 13.79
C VAL A 119 10.01 -5.26 13.38
N GLN A 120 9.11 -4.77 14.25
CA GLN A 120 7.71 -4.53 14.00
C GLN A 120 7.63 -3.55 12.84
N ILE A 121 7.53 -4.05 11.61
CA ILE A 121 7.51 -3.17 10.42
C ILE A 121 6.32 -2.20 10.44
N LEU A 122 5.29 -2.53 11.24
CA LEU A 122 4.26 -1.61 11.70
C LEU A 122 4.03 -1.92 13.18
N ASP A 123 4.85 -1.38 14.08
CA ASP A 123 4.44 -1.32 15.48
C ASP A 123 3.24 -0.37 15.56
N TYR A 124 2.04 -0.92 15.49
CA TYR A 124 0.78 -0.19 15.65
C TYR A 124 0.60 0.39 17.06
N THR A 125 1.61 0.28 17.94
CA THR A 125 1.60 0.81 19.31
C THR A 125 2.53 2.00 19.53
N SER A 126 3.41 2.35 18.58
CA SER A 126 4.24 3.57 18.70
C SER A 126 4.47 4.31 17.38
N PHE A 127 4.52 5.64 17.45
CA PHE A 127 4.97 6.53 16.36
C PHE A 127 6.50 6.64 16.29
N SER A 128 7.25 5.79 16.99
CA SER A 128 8.69 5.97 17.22
C SER A 128 9.54 5.99 15.94
N TYR A 129 9.00 5.50 14.83
CA TYR A 129 9.61 5.48 13.49
C TYR A 129 9.07 6.56 12.54
N MET A 130 8.18 7.44 13.00
CA MET A 130 7.55 8.47 12.18
C MET A 130 7.93 9.87 12.62
N ASN A 131 8.02 10.79 11.66
CA ASN A 131 8.31 12.21 11.94
C ASN A 131 7.10 13.00 12.46
N TYR A 132 6.06 12.33 12.95
CA TYR A 132 4.83 12.96 13.47
C TYR A 132 4.96 13.50 14.91
N GLY A 133 6.17 13.54 15.47
CA GLY A 133 6.42 13.99 16.84
C GLY A 133 5.91 13.03 17.91
N ASN A 134 5.78 13.52 19.16
CA ASN A 134 5.34 12.74 20.33
C ASN A 134 3.82 12.46 20.38
N GLU A 135 3.15 12.37 19.24
CA GLU A 135 1.71 12.10 19.20
C GLU A 135 1.38 10.67 19.67
N SER A 136 0.13 10.44 20.10
CA SER A 136 -0.38 9.12 20.48
C SER A 136 -1.23 8.52 19.39
N LEU A 137 -1.03 7.22 19.10
CA LEU A 137 -1.72 6.54 18.01
C LEU A 137 -3.24 6.58 18.22
N PRO A 138 -4.03 7.16 17.30
CA PRO A 138 -5.49 7.18 17.40
C PRO A 138 -6.00 5.75 17.52
N GLU A 139 -6.85 5.36 18.47
CA GLU A 139 -7.36 3.98 18.53
C GLU A 139 -8.04 3.54 17.23
N ARG A 140 -8.12 2.22 17.00
CA ARG A 140 -8.89 1.66 15.89
C ARG A 140 -10.37 1.89 16.16
N PRO A 141 -11.11 2.66 15.33
CA PRO A 141 -12.54 2.83 15.53
C PRO A 141 -13.26 1.48 15.40
N PRO A 142 -14.39 1.29 16.10
CA PRO A 142 -15.16 0.06 15.99
C PRO A 142 -15.64 -0.14 14.55
N VAL A 143 -15.62 -1.40 14.11
CA VAL A 143 -16.10 -1.78 12.78
C VAL A 143 -17.62 -1.55 12.71
N LEU A 144 -18.05 -0.77 11.73
CA LEU A 144 -19.46 -0.64 11.37
C LEU A 144 -19.73 -1.52 10.15
N HIS A 145 -20.39 -2.66 10.34
CA HIS A 145 -20.66 -3.62 9.27
C HIS A 145 -21.68 -3.10 8.25
N SER A 146 -21.51 -3.50 6.99
CA SER A 146 -22.50 -3.32 5.93
C SER A 146 -22.54 -4.57 5.03
N GLU A 147 -23.64 -5.31 5.11
CA GLU A 147 -23.88 -6.49 4.25
C GLU A 147 -23.83 -6.12 2.77
N GLU A 148 -24.28 -4.90 2.42
CA GLU A 148 -24.20 -4.39 1.07
C GLU A 148 -22.74 -4.23 0.62
N ALA A 149 -21.91 -3.59 1.44
CA ALA A 149 -20.50 -3.40 1.14
C ALA A 149 -19.75 -4.75 1.07
N GLU A 150 -20.02 -5.64 2.02
CA GLU A 150 -19.47 -7.00 2.06
C GLU A 150 -19.78 -7.76 0.77
N ARG A 151 -21.03 -7.71 0.30
CA ARG A 151 -21.46 -8.40 -0.93
C ARG A 151 -20.87 -7.77 -2.19
N ILE A 152 -20.91 -6.45 -2.32
CA ILE A 152 -20.50 -5.73 -3.53
C ILE A 152 -18.97 -5.80 -3.71
N LEU A 153 -18.21 -5.68 -2.62
CA LEU A 153 -16.76 -5.52 -2.67
C LEU A 153 -15.99 -6.84 -2.54
N ALA A 154 -16.64 -7.93 -2.12
CA ALA A 154 -16.03 -9.27 -2.01
C ALA A 154 -15.17 -9.69 -3.22
N PRO A 155 -15.58 -9.47 -4.50
CA PRO A 155 -14.79 -9.88 -5.65
C PRO A 155 -13.46 -9.13 -5.82
N PHE A 156 -13.29 -7.98 -5.16
CA PHE A 156 -12.14 -7.08 -5.35
C PHE A 156 -11.14 -7.15 -4.20
N ILE A 157 -11.64 -7.39 -2.98
CA ILE A 157 -10.81 -7.37 -1.76
C ILE A 157 -9.66 -8.37 -1.86
N THR A 158 -9.93 -9.62 -2.26
CA THR A 158 -8.90 -10.69 -2.31
C THR A 158 -8.37 -10.96 -3.71
N ASN A 159 -8.81 -10.20 -4.72
CA ASN A 159 -8.34 -10.35 -6.09
C ASN A 159 -6.97 -9.65 -6.25
N PRO A 160 -5.88 -10.40 -6.52
CA PRO A 160 -4.54 -9.82 -6.61
C PRO A 160 -4.34 -8.87 -7.79
N TYR A 161 -5.24 -8.86 -8.77
CA TYR A 161 -5.17 -7.92 -9.90
C TYR A 161 -5.93 -6.61 -9.64
N PHE A 162 -6.57 -6.49 -8.48
CA PHE A 162 -7.20 -5.25 -7.99
C PHE A 162 -6.56 -4.78 -6.67
N SER A 163 -6.32 -5.73 -5.77
CA SER A 163 -5.58 -5.56 -4.52
C SER A 163 -4.26 -6.34 -4.57
N PRO A 164 -3.20 -5.85 -5.26
CA PRO A 164 -1.92 -6.56 -5.40
C PRO A 164 -1.27 -7.00 -4.10
N LEU A 165 -1.53 -6.28 -2.99
CA LEU A 165 -1.07 -6.66 -1.66
C LEU A 165 -1.69 -7.98 -1.18
N MET A 166 -2.77 -8.47 -1.79
CA MET A 166 -3.45 -9.70 -1.40
C MET A 166 -2.97 -10.94 -2.16
N GLN A 167 -1.99 -10.79 -3.05
CA GLN A 167 -1.36 -11.91 -3.73
C GLN A 167 -0.71 -12.87 -2.73
N GLU A 168 -0.95 -14.17 -2.88
CA GLU A 168 -0.46 -15.18 -1.93
C GLU A 168 1.03 -15.46 -2.12
N ASP A 169 1.46 -15.60 -3.38
CA ASP A 169 2.83 -15.87 -3.75
C ASP A 169 3.42 -14.69 -4.55
N LEU A 170 4.45 -14.06 -4.00
CA LEU A 170 5.19 -12.96 -4.64
C LEU A 170 6.57 -13.40 -5.17
N SER A 171 6.90 -14.69 -5.11
CA SER A 171 8.18 -15.20 -5.59
C SER A 171 8.32 -15.02 -7.10
N HIS A 172 9.57 -14.95 -7.57
CA HIS A 172 9.90 -14.84 -9.00
C HIS A 172 9.31 -13.61 -9.72
N LEU A 173 8.84 -12.60 -8.99
CA LEU A 173 8.57 -11.28 -9.55
C LEU A 173 9.91 -10.60 -9.92
N PRO A 174 9.91 -9.68 -10.90
CA PRO A 174 11.11 -8.95 -11.29
C PRO A 174 11.57 -8.01 -10.16
N PRO A 175 12.84 -7.57 -10.19
CA PRO A 175 13.38 -6.59 -9.27
C PRO A 175 12.46 -5.39 -9.08
N ALA A 176 12.37 -4.90 -7.84
CA ALA A 176 11.46 -3.83 -7.47
C ALA A 176 12.18 -2.64 -6.83
N PHE A 177 11.76 -1.44 -7.19
CA PHE A 177 12.01 -0.21 -6.44
C PHE A 177 10.69 0.27 -5.85
N VAL A 178 10.60 0.36 -4.53
CA VAL A 178 9.41 0.84 -3.82
C VAL A 178 9.75 2.14 -3.11
N MET A 179 9.18 3.23 -3.57
CA MET A 179 9.25 4.53 -2.93
C MET A 179 8.00 4.72 -2.06
N THR A 180 8.18 5.15 -0.82
CA THR A 180 7.11 5.63 0.07
C THR A 180 7.44 7.03 0.56
N CYS A 181 6.43 7.73 1.04
CA CYS A 181 6.56 9.09 1.56
C CYS A 181 6.08 9.12 3.00
N GLU A 182 6.79 9.85 3.86
CA GLU A 182 6.48 9.88 5.29
C GLU A 182 5.09 10.50 5.56
N PHE A 183 4.75 11.54 4.81
CA PHE A 183 3.46 12.22 4.89
C PHE A 183 2.53 11.73 3.77
N ASP A 184 2.27 10.43 3.75
CA ASP A 184 1.35 9.78 2.82
C ASP A 184 0.45 8.75 3.51
N VAL A 185 -0.85 8.81 3.22
CA VAL A 185 -1.84 7.84 3.68
C VAL A 185 -1.57 6.43 3.15
N LEU A 186 -0.91 6.28 2.00
CA LEU A 186 -0.59 4.98 1.37
C LEU A 186 0.75 4.40 1.85
N ARG A 187 1.46 5.08 2.76
CA ARG A 187 2.82 4.70 3.17
C ARG A 187 2.90 3.25 3.65
N ASP A 188 2.00 2.86 4.55
CA ASP A 188 2.10 1.57 5.24
C ASP A 188 1.86 0.39 4.30
N GLU A 189 0.97 0.52 3.32
CA GLU A 189 0.75 -0.54 2.33
C GLU A 189 1.94 -0.70 1.38
N GLY A 190 2.61 0.40 1.01
CA GLY A 190 3.86 0.37 0.26
C GLY A 190 5.00 -0.31 1.03
N ILE A 191 5.18 0.04 2.31
CA ILE A 191 6.17 -0.58 3.20
C ILE A 191 5.89 -2.09 3.34
N LEU A 192 4.63 -2.47 3.59
CA LEU A 192 4.24 -3.86 3.74
C LEU A 192 4.50 -4.65 2.46
N TYR A 193 4.13 -4.12 1.30
CA TYR A 193 4.39 -4.78 0.02
C TYR A 193 5.88 -4.97 -0.25
N ALA A 194 6.70 -3.95 0.00
CA ALA A 194 8.15 -4.04 -0.13
C ALA A 194 8.75 -5.13 0.77
N LYS A 195 8.28 -5.22 2.02
CA LYS A 195 8.68 -6.32 2.93
C LYS A 195 8.30 -7.68 2.34
N ARG A 196 7.05 -7.84 1.90
CA ARG A 196 6.57 -9.12 1.36
C ARG A 196 7.33 -9.54 0.10
N LEU A 197 7.71 -8.60 -0.76
CA LEU A 197 8.59 -8.87 -1.90
C LEU A 197 9.97 -9.38 -1.46
N LYS A 198 10.61 -8.70 -0.49
CA LYS A 198 11.89 -9.13 0.07
C LYS A 198 11.81 -10.52 0.71
N ASP A 199 10.79 -10.77 1.52
CA ASP A 199 10.55 -12.06 2.18
C ASP A 199 10.33 -13.20 1.16
N ALA A 200 9.76 -12.88 -0.01
CA ALA A 200 9.58 -13.81 -1.13
C ALA A 200 10.84 -13.98 -2.01
N GLY A 201 11.97 -13.38 -1.64
CA GLY A 201 13.24 -13.48 -2.36
C GLY A 201 13.37 -12.56 -3.58
N VAL A 202 12.47 -11.58 -3.76
CA VAL A 202 12.55 -10.60 -4.86
C VAL A 202 13.59 -9.53 -4.51
N LYS A 203 14.53 -9.27 -5.43
CA LYS A 203 15.50 -8.16 -5.30
C LYS A 203 14.75 -6.83 -5.22
N THR A 204 14.60 -6.30 -4.01
CA THR A 204 13.74 -5.15 -3.74
C THR A 204 14.51 -4.07 -3.01
N GLU A 205 14.61 -2.90 -3.62
CA GLU A 205 15.05 -1.68 -2.97
C GLU A 205 13.82 -0.90 -2.49
N ALA A 206 13.83 -0.46 -1.24
CA ALA A 206 12.72 0.28 -0.66
C ALA A 206 13.25 1.54 0.02
N ARG A 207 12.70 2.71 -0.31
CA ARG A 207 13.11 4.00 0.23
C ARG A 207 11.88 4.77 0.72
N ASN A 208 11.92 5.19 1.98
CA ASN A 208 10.94 6.12 2.54
C ASN A 208 11.56 7.52 2.56
N TYR A 209 10.87 8.49 1.96
CA TYR A 209 11.32 9.89 1.91
C TYR A 209 10.70 10.65 3.09
N GLU A 210 11.56 11.13 3.99
CA GLU A 210 11.23 11.61 5.33
C GLU A 210 10.42 12.92 5.37
N ASN A 211 10.56 13.79 4.35
CA ASN A 211 9.71 14.97 4.18
C ASN A 211 8.84 14.86 2.93
N GLY A 212 8.78 13.66 2.33
CA GLY A 212 7.95 13.38 1.18
C GLY A 212 6.47 13.32 1.54
N PHE A 213 5.63 13.71 0.59
CA PHE A 213 4.17 13.62 0.65
C PHE A 213 3.63 12.99 -0.64
N HIS A 214 2.35 12.59 -0.61
CA HIS A 214 1.71 11.99 -1.78
C HIS A 214 1.84 12.89 -3.03
N ALA A 215 2.14 12.31 -4.18
CA ALA A 215 2.32 13.04 -5.46
C ALA A 215 3.48 14.06 -5.50
N MET A 216 4.43 14.00 -4.55
CA MET A 216 5.60 14.89 -4.47
C MET A 216 6.42 15.00 -5.78
N LEU A 217 6.48 13.94 -6.60
CA LEU A 217 7.27 13.94 -7.85
C LEU A 217 6.80 14.98 -8.89
N ASN A 218 5.58 15.50 -8.76
CA ASN A 218 5.12 16.61 -9.59
C ASN A 218 5.88 17.92 -9.33
N PHE A 219 6.62 17.99 -8.22
CA PHE A 219 7.36 19.17 -7.76
C PHE A 219 8.88 18.95 -7.78
N HIS A 220 9.38 18.08 -8.66
CA HIS A 220 10.80 17.71 -8.73
C HIS A 220 11.74 18.83 -9.22
N HIS A 221 11.21 19.97 -9.70
CA HIS A 221 12.00 21.14 -10.01
C HIS A 221 12.10 22.12 -8.82
N GLU A 222 11.15 22.06 -7.90
CA GLU A 222 10.97 23.01 -6.80
C GLU A 222 11.41 22.45 -5.44
N ILE A 223 11.31 21.13 -5.25
CA ILE A 223 11.55 20.46 -3.96
C ILE A 223 12.78 19.55 -4.07
N ASP A 224 13.76 19.77 -3.20
CA ASP A 224 15.02 19.00 -3.20
C ASP A 224 14.80 17.51 -2.99
N GLU A 225 13.91 17.12 -2.06
CA GLU A 225 13.62 15.71 -1.82
C GLU A 225 12.92 15.04 -3.01
N ALA A 226 12.05 15.76 -3.72
CA ALA A 226 11.43 15.29 -4.96
C ALA A 226 12.49 15.08 -6.05
N SER A 227 13.37 16.08 -6.26
CA SER A 227 14.51 16.01 -7.19
C SER A 227 15.44 14.84 -6.88
N ASN A 228 15.78 14.63 -5.60
CA ASN A 228 16.63 13.53 -5.17
C ASN A 228 15.94 12.17 -5.38
N SER A 229 14.65 12.07 -5.08
CA SER A 229 13.89 10.84 -5.32
C SER A 229 13.86 10.45 -6.80
N LEU A 230 13.78 11.43 -7.71
CA LEU A 230 13.87 11.19 -9.14
C LEU A 230 15.25 10.68 -9.55
N LYS A 231 16.34 11.23 -8.99
CA LYS A 231 17.71 10.74 -9.26
C LYS A 231 17.88 9.30 -8.80
N ASP A 232 17.32 8.94 -7.65
CA ASP A 232 17.35 7.57 -7.13
C ASP A 232 16.62 6.58 -8.04
N ILE A 233 15.43 6.96 -8.52
CA ILE A 233 14.66 6.16 -9.50
C ILE A 233 15.47 5.96 -10.78
N VAL A 234 16.10 7.02 -11.30
CA VAL A 234 16.92 6.96 -12.52
C VAL A 234 18.13 6.06 -12.32
N ALA A 235 18.85 6.20 -11.20
CA ALA A 235 20.01 5.39 -10.88
C ALA A 235 19.64 3.90 -10.81
N TRP A 236 18.61 3.56 -10.03
CA TRP A 236 18.14 2.18 -9.92
C TRP A 236 17.70 1.60 -11.28
N THR A 237 16.99 2.41 -12.08
CA THR A 237 16.51 1.97 -13.40
C THR A 237 17.66 1.67 -14.35
N LYS A 238 18.70 2.52 -14.37
CA LYS A 238 19.91 2.28 -15.16
C LYS A 238 20.63 1.02 -14.72
N ASP A 239 20.85 0.85 -13.41
CA ASP A 239 21.52 -0.34 -12.87
C ASP A 239 20.79 -1.64 -13.25
N VAL A 240 19.46 -1.62 -13.24
CA VAL A 240 18.63 -2.78 -13.66
C VAL A 240 18.75 -3.04 -15.16
N ILE A 241 18.79 -2.01 -15.99
CA ILE A 241 18.98 -2.14 -17.44
C ILE A 241 20.38 -2.67 -17.77
N ASP A 242 21.41 -2.13 -17.13
CA ASP A 242 22.80 -2.49 -17.38
C ASP A 242 23.16 -3.89 -16.86
N SER A 243 22.35 -4.43 -15.94
CA SER A 243 22.49 -5.80 -15.40
C SER A 243 21.66 -6.86 -16.12
N ALA A 244 20.91 -6.50 -17.18
CA ALA A 244 19.95 -7.35 -17.90
C ALA A 244 20.59 -8.16 -19.04
#